data_AF-A0A2D4THJ7-F1
#
_entry.id   AF-A0A2D4THJ7-F1
#
_cell.length_a   1.000
_cell.length_b   1.000
_cell.length_c   1.000
_cell.angle_alpha   90.00
_cell.angle_beta   90.00
_cell.angle_gamma   90.00
#
_symmetry.space_group_name_H-M   'P 1'
#
loop_
_entity.id
_entity.type
_entity.pdbx_description
1 polymer ?
#
loop_
_entity_poly.entity_id
_entity_poly.type
_entity_poly.pdbx_seq_one_letter_code
_entity_poly.pdbx_strand_id
1 'polypeptide(L)'
;MNKLVQTFRYIIERTEAKLSSGEGQYSGICPAHHDKSPSLSISIIQGRILLHCHAGCDINQILQELGIKMQDLFECSSVGKPALQYENENKLKYEQAGSRAKEIWDQSTQATDDHPYLLSKKVQNHGLKLSEGKLVVPLYDENSVLQSLQFISHTGEKKFLGGGRTKGCYYPLGGVPEKTLYLAEGFATAATIQETVGGSVAIAFNANNLKPVAISL
;
A
#
# COMPACT_ATOMS: atom_id res chain seq x y z
N MET A 1 -33.95 -13.59 -6.90
CA MET A 1 -32.68 -13.96 -6.22
C MET A 1 -31.58 -13.10 -6.83
N ASN A 2 -30.74 -12.45 -6.04
CA ASN A 2 -29.71 -11.53 -6.55
C ASN A 2 -28.68 -12.31 -7.39
N LYS A 3 -28.45 -11.90 -8.65
CA LYS A 3 -27.53 -12.55 -9.60
C LYS A 3 -26.14 -12.73 -8.99
N LEU A 4 -25.66 -11.75 -8.21
CA LEU A 4 -24.36 -11.82 -7.54
C LEU A 4 -24.29 -12.98 -6.54
N VAL A 5 -25.33 -13.17 -5.73
CA VAL A 5 -25.38 -14.25 -4.73
C VAL A 5 -25.40 -15.62 -5.42
N GLN A 6 -26.04 -15.73 -6.58
CA GLN A 6 -26.02 -16.95 -7.39
C GLN A 6 -24.61 -17.22 -7.94
N THR A 7 -23.95 -16.21 -8.53
CA THR A 7 -22.56 -16.32 -8.98
C THR A 7 -21.63 -16.72 -7.84
N PHE A 8 -21.78 -16.12 -6.66
CA PHE A 8 -20.95 -16.42 -5.50
C PHE A 8 -21.09 -17.88 -5.03
N ARG A 9 -22.32 -18.39 -4.94
CA ARG A 9 -22.56 -19.80 -4.60
C ARG A 9 -21.98 -20.74 -5.64
N TYR A 10 -22.19 -20.42 -6.92
CA TYR A 10 -21.61 -21.18 -8.02
C TYR A 10 -20.08 -21.28 -7.92
N ILE A 11 -19.40 -20.17 -7.62
CA ILE A 11 -17.94 -20.16 -7.45
C ILE A 11 -17.53 -21.04 -6.26
N ILE A 12 -18.20 -20.91 -5.11
CA ILE A 12 -17.91 -21.72 -3.92
C ILE A 12 -18.04 -23.21 -4.23
N GLU A 13 -19.14 -23.62 -4.87
CA GLU A 13 -19.39 -25.01 -5.22
C GLU A 13 -18.33 -25.55 -6.19
N ARG A 14 -18.02 -24.79 -7.24
CA ARG A 14 -17.08 -25.23 -8.29
C ARG A 14 -15.62 -25.29 -7.84
N THR A 15 -15.28 -24.59 -6.76
CA THR A 15 -13.92 -24.52 -6.19
C THR A 15 -13.79 -25.32 -4.90
N GLU A 16 -14.84 -26.06 -4.52
CA GLU A 16 -14.93 -26.81 -3.27
C GLU A 16 -14.59 -25.96 -2.03
N ALA A 17 -14.91 -24.66 -2.09
CA ALA A 17 -14.48 -23.71 -1.10
C ALA A 17 -15.22 -23.89 0.23
N LYS A 18 -14.46 -23.84 1.33
CA LYS A 18 -14.99 -23.96 2.69
C LYS A 18 -14.91 -22.62 3.40
N LEU A 19 -15.84 -22.39 4.33
CA LEU A 19 -15.81 -21.19 5.17
C LEU A 19 -14.50 -21.18 5.96
N SER A 20 -13.77 -20.09 5.83
CA SER A 20 -12.54 -19.83 6.59
C SER A 20 -12.87 -19.21 7.96
N SER A 21 -11.89 -19.07 8.84
CA SER A 21 -12.09 -18.62 10.23
C SER A 21 -12.70 -17.22 10.40
N GLY A 22 -12.89 -16.44 9.31
CA GLY A 22 -13.58 -15.15 9.31
C GLY A 22 -15.00 -15.22 8.74
N GLU A 23 -15.93 -14.42 9.28
CA GLU A 23 -17.29 -14.32 8.75
C GLU A 23 -17.28 -13.91 7.27
N GLY A 24 -17.89 -14.73 6.41
CA GLY A 24 -18.11 -14.41 4.99
C GLY A 24 -16.91 -14.61 4.06
N GLN A 25 -15.78 -15.14 4.54
CA GLN A 25 -14.63 -15.48 3.70
C GLN A 25 -14.53 -17.00 3.47
N TYR A 26 -14.38 -17.42 2.22
CA TYR A 26 -14.25 -18.81 1.80
C TYR A 26 -12.87 -19.06 1.19
N SER A 27 -12.37 -20.29 1.34
CA SER A 27 -11.10 -20.74 0.76
C SER A 27 -11.30 -22.06 0.03
N GLY A 28 -10.90 -22.11 -1.24
CA GLY A 28 -11.05 -23.27 -2.13
C GLY A 28 -9.86 -23.48 -3.06
N ILE A 29 -9.97 -24.49 -3.92
CA ILE A 29 -8.95 -24.83 -4.93
C ILE A 29 -9.07 -23.85 -6.09
N CYS A 30 -7.95 -23.33 -6.57
CA CYS A 30 -7.97 -22.43 -7.72
C CYS A 30 -8.11 -23.26 -9.00
N PRO A 31 -9.10 -22.98 -9.86
CA PRO A 31 -9.30 -23.77 -11.07
C PRO A 31 -8.25 -23.46 -12.16
N ALA A 32 -7.50 -22.36 -12.04
CA ALA A 32 -6.50 -21.92 -13.02
C ALA A 32 -5.14 -22.62 -12.89
N HIS A 33 -4.94 -23.45 -11.86
CA HIS A 33 -3.74 -24.27 -11.72
C HIS A 33 -4.06 -25.56 -10.95
N HIS A 34 -3.05 -26.42 -10.80
CA HIS A 34 -3.18 -27.67 -10.05
C HIS A 34 -2.49 -27.51 -8.69
N ASP A 35 -3.28 -27.34 -7.63
CA ASP A 35 -2.82 -27.35 -6.24
C ASP A 35 -3.57 -28.38 -5.40
N LYS A 36 -2.88 -28.89 -4.37
CA LYS A 36 -3.45 -29.87 -3.41
C LYS A 36 -4.05 -29.20 -2.17
N SER A 37 -3.86 -27.90 -2.02
CA SER A 37 -4.25 -27.11 -0.85
C SER A 37 -5.01 -25.87 -1.31
N PRO A 38 -6.07 -25.44 -0.61
CA PRO A 38 -6.83 -24.25 -1.00
C PRO A 38 -5.95 -23.00 -1.17
N SER A 39 -5.88 -22.46 -2.39
CA SER A 39 -5.13 -21.24 -2.73
C SER A 39 -6.02 -20.07 -3.16
N LEU A 40 -7.31 -20.29 -3.37
CA LEU A 40 -8.25 -19.28 -3.85
C LEU A 40 -9.10 -18.76 -2.69
N SER A 41 -8.91 -17.49 -2.34
CA SER A 41 -9.78 -16.75 -1.42
C SER A 41 -10.97 -16.15 -2.16
N ILE A 42 -12.17 -16.34 -1.61
CA ILE A 42 -13.45 -15.93 -2.20
C ILE A 42 -14.25 -15.18 -1.12
N SER A 43 -14.73 -13.98 -1.42
CA SER A 43 -15.55 -13.19 -0.48
C SER A 43 -16.50 -12.26 -1.23
N ILE A 44 -17.60 -11.85 -0.58
CA ILE A 44 -18.43 -10.73 -1.05
C ILE A 44 -18.12 -9.51 -0.19
N ILE A 45 -17.74 -8.40 -0.84
CA ILE A 45 -17.54 -7.10 -0.19
C ILE A 45 -18.26 -6.04 -1.01
N GLN A 46 -19.16 -5.28 -0.35
CA GLN A 46 -19.82 -4.11 -0.94
C GLN A 46 -20.45 -4.37 -2.33
N GLY A 47 -21.19 -5.47 -2.48
CA GLY A 47 -21.89 -5.81 -3.73
C GLY A 47 -20.97 -6.31 -4.85
N ARG A 48 -19.79 -6.83 -4.50
CA ARG A 48 -18.80 -7.41 -5.44
C ARG A 48 -18.24 -8.72 -4.89
N ILE A 49 -17.94 -9.65 -5.78
CA ILE A 49 -17.19 -10.87 -5.45
C ILE A 49 -15.70 -10.58 -5.66
N LEU A 50 -14.91 -10.80 -4.61
CA LEU A 50 -13.45 -10.74 -4.69
C LEU A 50 -12.90 -12.16 -4.78
N LEU A 51 -12.01 -12.36 -5.76
CA LEU A 51 -11.25 -13.59 -5.96
C LEU A 51 -9.77 -13.25 -5.88
N HIS A 52 -9.02 -13.98 -5.07
CA HIS A 52 -7.57 -13.82 -4.97
C HIS A 52 -6.89 -15.18 -4.88
N CYS A 53 -6.03 -15.48 -5.86
CA CYS A 53 -5.21 -16.67 -5.87
C CYS A 53 -3.84 -16.36 -5.25
N HIS A 54 -3.52 -16.99 -4.12
CA HIS A 54 -2.24 -16.80 -3.43
C HIS A 54 -1.05 -17.44 -4.16
N ALA A 55 -1.32 -18.28 -5.16
CA ALA A 55 -0.29 -18.82 -6.06
C ALA A 55 0.04 -17.91 -7.26
N GLY A 56 -0.68 -16.79 -7.43
CA GLY A 56 -0.37 -15.77 -8.44
C GLY A 56 -1.05 -15.93 -9.80
N CYS A 57 -2.15 -16.70 -9.89
CA CYS A 57 -2.93 -16.78 -11.13
C CYS A 57 -3.57 -15.44 -11.50
N ASP A 58 -3.59 -15.13 -12.80
CA ASP A 58 -4.32 -13.97 -13.32
C ASP A 58 -5.83 -14.15 -13.14
N ILE A 59 -6.52 -13.06 -12.81
CA ILE A 59 -7.97 -13.09 -12.59
C ILE A 59 -8.73 -13.56 -13.84
N ASN A 60 -8.31 -13.17 -15.04
CA ASN A 60 -9.00 -13.56 -16.27
C ASN A 60 -8.90 -15.06 -16.53
N GLN A 61 -7.77 -15.68 -16.18
CA GLN A 61 -7.58 -17.13 -16.28
C GLN A 61 -8.53 -17.87 -15.32
N ILE A 62 -8.67 -17.38 -14.08
CA ILE A 62 -9.61 -17.95 -13.10
C ILE A 62 -11.05 -17.86 -13.62
N LEU A 63 -11.44 -16.70 -14.16
CA LEU A 63 -12.78 -16.48 -14.70
C LEU A 63 -13.08 -17.37 -15.92
N GLN A 64 -12.08 -17.56 -16.79
CA GLN A 64 -12.17 -18.43 -17.96
C GLN A 64 -12.46 -19.87 -17.56
N GLU A 65 -11.72 -20.44 -16.60
CA GLU A 65 -11.93 -21.81 -16.12
C GLU A 65 -13.25 -22.00 -15.37
N LEU A 66 -13.71 -20.94 -14.68
CA LEU A 66 -15.02 -20.92 -14.05
C LEU A 66 -16.17 -20.73 -15.05
N GLY A 67 -15.89 -20.30 -16.28
CA GLY A 67 -16.91 -20.01 -17.29
C GLY A 67 -17.78 -18.79 -16.95
N ILE A 68 -17.25 -17.83 -16.21
CA ILE A 68 -17.95 -16.60 -15.80
C ILE A 68 -17.27 -15.37 -16.39
N LYS A 69 -18.01 -14.27 -16.56
CA LYS A 69 -17.46 -13.02 -17.09
C LYS A 69 -17.15 -12.06 -15.96
N MET A 70 -16.25 -11.11 -16.22
CA MET A 70 -15.87 -10.08 -15.25
C MET A 70 -17.10 -9.36 -14.64
N GLN A 71 -18.08 -9.04 -15.49
CA GLN A 71 -19.35 -8.41 -15.10
C GLN A 71 -20.20 -9.21 -14.10
N ASP A 72 -20.03 -10.54 -14.03
CA ASP A 72 -20.82 -11.39 -13.14
C ASP A 72 -20.32 -11.33 -11.69
N LEU A 73 -19.13 -10.74 -11.46
CA LEU A 73 -18.60 -10.47 -10.12
C LEU A 73 -19.16 -9.19 -9.49
N PHE A 74 -20.04 -8.46 -10.16
CA PHE A 74 -20.59 -7.18 -9.69
C PHE A 74 -22.12 -7.22 -9.69
N GLU A 75 -22.75 -6.59 -8.70
CA GLU A 75 -24.18 -6.31 -8.74
C GLU A 75 -24.47 -5.32 -9.88
N CYS A 76 -25.45 -5.64 -10.74
CA CYS A 76 -25.82 -4.79 -11.87
C CYS A 76 -26.24 -3.36 -11.45
N SER A 77 -26.66 -3.20 -10.18
CA SER A 77 -27.01 -1.92 -9.55
C SER A 77 -25.86 -1.25 -8.79
N SER A 78 -24.75 -1.96 -8.53
CA SER A 78 -23.54 -1.39 -7.93
C SER A 78 -22.58 -0.95 -9.03
N VAL A 79 -23.02 0.04 -9.81
CA VAL A 79 -22.08 0.91 -10.52
C VAL A 79 -21.19 1.50 -9.43
N GLY A 80 -19.98 0.96 -9.28
CA GLY A 80 -18.95 1.64 -8.49
C GLY A 80 -18.91 3.09 -8.95
N LYS A 81 -18.61 4.03 -8.04
CA LYS A 81 -18.37 5.42 -8.45
C LYS A 81 -17.56 5.40 -9.75
N PRO A 82 -18.04 6.00 -10.85
CA PRO A 82 -17.32 6.05 -12.12
C PRO A 82 -15.85 6.37 -11.85
N ALA A 83 -14.92 5.76 -12.60
CA ALA A 83 -13.48 5.96 -12.39
C ALA A 83 -13.12 7.44 -12.20
N LEU A 84 -13.74 8.32 -12.99
CA LEU A 84 -13.62 9.78 -12.89
C LEU A 84 -14.06 10.36 -11.53
N GLN A 85 -15.16 9.89 -10.94
CA GLN A 85 -15.61 10.34 -9.62
C GLN A 85 -14.66 9.87 -8.52
N TYR A 86 -14.16 8.63 -8.61
CA TYR A 86 -13.19 8.09 -7.67
C TYR A 86 -11.84 8.82 -7.75
N GLU A 87 -11.38 9.11 -8.97
CA GLU A 87 -10.17 9.90 -9.23
C GLU A 87 -10.30 11.32 -8.67
N ASN A 88 -11.43 12.00 -8.91
CA ASN A 88 -11.69 13.34 -8.38
C ASN A 88 -11.73 13.37 -6.85
N GLU A 89 -12.40 12.40 -6.21
CA GLU A 89 -12.44 12.30 -4.76
C GLU A 89 -11.07 12.04 -4.15
N ASN A 90 -10.26 11.17 -4.76
CA ASN A 90 -8.90 10.92 -4.31
C ASN A 90 -8.02 12.15 -4.50
N LYS A 91 -8.16 12.86 -5.62
CA LYS A 91 -7.42 14.09 -5.87
C LYS A 91 -7.68 15.13 -4.78
N LEU A 92 -8.95 15.38 -4.45
CA LEU A 92 -9.32 16.31 -3.38
C LEU A 92 -8.78 15.87 -2.01
N LYS A 93 -8.86 14.58 -1.69
CA LYS A 93 -8.29 14.04 -0.45
C LYS A 93 -6.78 14.24 -0.36
N TYR A 94 -6.07 14.00 -1.47
CA TYR A 94 -4.62 14.19 -1.53
C TYR A 94 -4.23 15.66 -1.40
N GLU A 95 -4.95 16.57 -2.05
CA GLU A 95 -4.71 18.02 -1.92
C GLU A 95 -4.90 18.50 -0.48
N GLN A 96 -5.97 18.05 0.18
CA GLN A 96 -6.24 18.37 1.59
C GLN A 96 -5.17 17.78 2.52
N ALA A 97 -4.81 16.51 2.31
CA ALA A 97 -3.79 15.86 3.12
C ALA A 97 -2.39 16.45 2.89
N GLY A 98 -2.05 16.86 1.67
CA GLY A 98 -0.81 17.56 1.35
C GLY A 98 -0.71 18.92 2.04
N SER A 99 -1.82 19.67 2.06
CA SER A 99 -1.90 20.94 2.81
C SER A 99 -1.66 20.72 4.30
N ARG A 100 -2.35 19.73 4.89
CA ARG A 100 -2.15 19.35 6.30
C ARG A 100 -0.74 18.83 6.59
N ALA A 101 -0.16 18.06 5.67
CA ALA A 101 1.21 17.57 5.77
C ALA A 101 2.19 18.74 5.84
N LYS A 102 2.01 19.75 5.00
CA LYS A 102 2.82 20.97 5.00
C LYS A 102 2.68 21.73 6.31
N GLU A 103 1.46 21.92 6.81
CA GLU A 103 1.22 22.59 8.09
C GLU A 103 1.95 21.89 9.25
N ILE A 104 1.79 20.57 9.36
CA ILE A 104 2.48 19.78 10.40
C ILE A 104 3.99 19.88 10.23
N TRP A 105 4.50 19.73 9.01
CA TRP A 105 5.93 19.81 8.71
C TRP A 105 6.53 21.16 9.11
N ASP A 106 5.85 22.26 8.78
CA ASP A 106 6.31 23.61 9.06
C ASP A 106 6.31 23.92 10.57
N GLN A 107 5.35 23.38 11.32
CA GLN A 107 5.25 23.53 12.78
C GLN A 107 6.17 22.57 13.56
N SER A 108 6.68 21.52 12.91
CA SER A 108 7.55 20.53 13.55
C SER A 108 8.95 21.09 13.80
N THR A 109 9.58 20.67 14.88
CA THR A 109 10.97 21.01 15.22
C THR A 109 11.95 20.04 14.57
N GLN A 110 13.24 20.39 14.53
CA GLN A 110 14.27 19.45 14.06
C GLN A 110 14.38 18.27 15.02
N ALA A 111 14.47 17.05 14.49
CA ALA A 111 14.77 15.88 15.32
C ALA A 111 16.25 15.87 15.70
N THR A 112 16.56 15.29 16.85
CA THR A 112 17.92 14.93 17.25
C THR A 112 18.13 13.43 17.12
N ASP A 113 19.38 12.99 17.08
CA ASP A 113 19.74 11.56 17.02
C ASP A 113 19.40 10.81 18.33
N ASP A 114 19.05 11.53 19.40
CA ASP A 114 18.68 10.97 20.71
C ASP A 114 17.25 10.40 20.75
N HIS A 115 16.50 10.48 19.66
CA HIS A 115 15.15 9.90 19.63
C HIS A 115 15.21 8.37 19.85
N PRO A 116 14.41 7.77 20.77
CA PRO A 116 14.53 6.36 21.15
C PRO A 116 14.53 5.36 19.98
N TYR A 117 13.71 5.63 18.95
CA TYR A 117 13.70 4.81 17.73
C TYR A 117 15.03 4.85 16.97
N LEU A 118 15.66 6.02 16.83
CA LEU A 118 16.93 6.19 16.11
C LEU A 118 18.06 5.50 16.85
N LEU A 119 18.13 5.69 18.18
CA LEU A 119 19.08 5.00 19.04
C LEU A 119 18.93 3.47 18.96
N SER A 120 17.68 2.98 19.02
CA SER A 120 17.39 1.54 18.89
C SER A 120 17.82 0.97 17.53
N LYS A 121 17.63 1.75 16.45
CA LYS A 121 18.01 1.37 15.09
C LYS A 121 19.47 1.68 14.75
N LYS A 122 20.18 2.43 15.59
CA LYS A 122 21.56 2.87 15.41
C LYS A 122 21.77 3.61 14.09
N VAL A 123 20.87 4.55 13.79
CA VAL A 123 20.91 5.40 12.61
C VAL A 123 20.66 6.85 12.99
N GLN A 124 21.13 7.78 12.17
CA GLN A 124 20.93 9.22 12.35
C GLN A 124 19.52 9.64 11.90
N ASN A 125 19.13 10.87 12.25
CA ASN A 125 17.83 11.42 11.92
C ASN A 125 17.68 11.79 10.44
N HIS A 126 18.76 12.00 9.67
CA HIS A 126 18.69 12.32 8.23
C HIS A 126 17.67 13.41 7.85
N GLY A 127 17.62 14.51 8.61
CA GLY A 127 16.74 15.65 8.33
C GLY A 127 15.27 15.42 8.69
N LEU A 128 14.96 14.36 9.43
CA LEU A 128 13.64 14.15 10.01
C LEU A 128 13.31 15.27 11.00
N LYS A 129 12.00 15.53 11.15
CA LYS A 129 11.47 16.47 12.14
C LYS A 129 10.80 15.74 13.29
N LEU A 130 10.44 16.48 14.34
CA LEU A 130 9.72 16.00 15.51
C LEU A 130 8.41 16.75 15.69
N SER A 131 7.32 16.01 15.88
CA SER A 131 6.00 16.55 16.24
C SER A 131 5.40 15.68 17.33
N GLU A 132 4.99 16.27 18.44
CA GLU A 132 4.37 15.55 19.58
C GLU A 132 5.19 14.31 20.03
N GLY A 133 6.52 14.43 20.03
CA GLY A 133 7.43 13.34 20.43
C GLY A 133 7.50 12.17 19.44
N LYS A 134 6.99 12.33 18.21
CA LYS A 134 7.12 11.36 17.11
C LYS A 134 8.02 11.94 16.04
N LEU A 135 8.87 11.12 15.45
CA LEU A 135 9.58 11.50 14.23
C LEU A 135 8.59 11.66 13.09
N VAL A 136 8.84 12.67 12.26
CA VAL A 136 8.04 13.03 11.09
C VAL A 136 8.91 12.81 9.86
N VAL A 137 8.53 11.82 9.04
CA VAL A 137 9.17 11.48 7.77
C VAL A 137 8.31 12.01 6.63
N PRO A 138 8.83 12.91 5.77
CA PRO A 138 8.05 13.46 4.67
C PRO A 138 7.95 12.48 3.50
N LEU A 139 6.83 12.54 2.77
CA LEU A 139 6.61 11.78 1.54
C LEU A 139 6.48 12.76 0.38
N TYR A 140 7.46 12.77 -0.51
CA TYR A 140 7.48 13.60 -1.71
C TYR A 140 7.07 12.81 -2.95
N ASP A 141 6.44 13.46 -3.91
CA ASP A 141 6.26 12.91 -5.26
C ASP A 141 7.49 13.14 -6.16
N GLU A 142 7.40 12.69 -7.42
CA GLU A 142 8.45 12.85 -8.43
C GLU A 142 8.84 14.32 -8.72
N ASN A 143 7.97 15.27 -8.39
CA ASN A 143 8.21 16.71 -8.56
C ASN A 143 8.73 17.35 -7.26
N SER A 144 9.15 16.54 -6.27
CA SER A 144 9.58 16.99 -4.95
C SER A 144 8.52 17.76 -4.16
N VAL A 145 7.24 17.56 -4.46
CA VAL A 145 6.13 18.18 -3.72
C VAL A 145 5.73 17.29 -2.55
N LEU A 146 5.58 17.87 -1.36
CA LEU A 146 5.15 17.15 -0.16
C LEU A 146 3.69 16.70 -0.29
N GLN A 147 3.47 15.40 -0.32
CA GLN A 147 2.14 14.79 -0.48
C GLN A 147 1.58 14.18 0.80
N SER A 148 2.44 13.73 1.72
CA SER A 148 2.03 13.07 2.96
C SER A 148 3.16 13.05 3.99
N LEU A 149 2.88 12.50 5.18
CA LEU A 149 3.84 12.24 6.24
C LEU A 149 3.72 10.79 6.75
N GLN A 150 4.83 10.22 7.24
CA GLN A 150 4.84 9.04 8.10
C GLN A 150 5.37 9.46 9.47
N PHE A 151 4.66 9.09 10.52
CA PHE A 151 5.05 9.30 11.91
C PHE A 151 5.66 8.03 12.48
N ILE A 152 6.77 8.15 13.20
CA ILE A 152 7.40 7.05 13.93
C ILE A 152 7.42 7.39 15.41
N SER A 153 6.75 6.58 16.24
CA SER A 153 6.72 6.77 17.69
C SER A 153 8.04 6.39 18.35
N HIS A 154 8.18 6.73 19.64
CA HIS A 154 9.30 6.27 20.47
C HIS A 154 9.41 4.73 20.56
N THR A 155 8.30 3.98 20.40
CA THR A 155 8.29 2.51 20.34
C THR A 155 8.58 1.95 18.95
N GLY A 156 8.69 2.81 17.93
CA GLY A 156 8.90 2.41 16.54
C GLY A 156 7.62 2.05 15.77
N GLU A 157 6.43 2.26 16.35
CA GLU A 157 5.16 2.17 15.63
C GLU A 157 5.14 3.24 14.53
N LYS A 158 4.82 2.82 13.30
CA LYS A 158 4.78 3.71 12.12
C LYS A 158 3.35 3.89 11.64
N LYS A 159 2.92 5.14 11.45
CA LYS A 159 1.58 5.49 10.94
C LYS A 159 1.68 6.57 9.89
N PHE A 160 0.92 6.46 8.81
CA PHE A 160 0.83 7.51 7.81
C PHE A 160 -0.17 8.59 8.22
N LEU A 161 0.01 9.80 7.68
CA LEU A 161 -1.02 10.83 7.73
C LEU A 161 -2.26 10.35 6.97
N GLY A 162 -3.40 10.30 7.66
CA GLY A 162 -4.66 9.85 7.09
C GLY A 162 -5.05 10.67 5.86
N GLY A 163 -5.43 9.98 4.78
CA GLY A 163 -5.84 10.61 3.51
C GLY A 163 -4.68 11.04 2.60
N GLY A 164 -3.43 11.00 3.07
CA GLY A 164 -2.27 11.36 2.26
C GLY A 164 -1.92 10.32 1.20
N ARG A 165 -1.36 10.77 0.08
CA ARG A 165 -0.87 9.89 -0.98
C ARG A 165 0.44 9.24 -0.52
N THR A 166 0.49 7.91 -0.59
CA THR A 166 1.73 7.13 -0.37
C THR A 166 2.25 6.52 -1.66
N LYS A 167 1.35 6.10 -2.56
CA LYS A 167 1.69 5.43 -3.81
C LYS A 167 2.53 6.34 -4.72
N GLY A 168 3.74 5.88 -5.03
CA GLY A 168 4.73 6.59 -5.83
C GLY A 168 5.49 7.68 -5.06
N CYS A 169 5.12 7.95 -3.80
CA CYS A 169 5.83 8.92 -2.98
C CYS A 169 7.00 8.28 -2.23
N TYR A 170 8.06 9.07 -2.02
CA TYR A 170 9.32 8.62 -1.44
C TYR A 170 9.96 9.67 -0.54
N TYR A 171 11.00 9.28 0.21
CA TYR A 171 11.91 10.23 0.88
C TYR A 171 13.34 9.99 0.40
N PRO A 172 14.02 11.00 -0.18
CA PRO A 172 15.41 10.88 -0.59
C PRO A 172 16.37 11.08 0.58
N LEU A 173 17.38 10.22 0.67
CA LEU A 173 18.56 10.38 1.51
C LEU A 173 19.81 10.51 0.63
N GLY A 174 20.84 11.22 1.09
CA GLY A 174 22.14 11.24 0.42
C GLY A 174 22.22 12.08 -0.87
N GLY A 175 21.24 12.95 -1.14
CA GLY A 175 21.27 13.89 -2.27
C GLY A 175 20.86 13.29 -3.61
N VAL A 176 21.16 14.00 -4.71
CA VAL A 176 20.79 13.60 -6.08
C VAL A 176 21.70 12.45 -6.56
N PRO A 177 21.14 11.34 -7.09
CA PRO A 177 21.94 10.22 -7.55
C PRO A 177 22.80 10.57 -8.78
N GLU A 178 24.10 10.27 -8.73
CA GLU A 178 24.99 10.42 -9.89
C GLU A 178 24.94 9.22 -10.84
N LYS A 179 24.89 8.00 -10.30
CA LYS A 179 24.93 6.74 -11.07
C LYS A 179 24.00 5.67 -10.52
N THR A 180 23.98 5.51 -9.20
CA THR A 180 23.21 4.46 -8.53
C THR A 180 22.26 5.09 -7.53
N LEU A 181 20.99 4.71 -7.62
CA LEU A 181 19.98 5.00 -6.62
C LEU A 181 19.62 3.68 -5.92
N TYR A 182 19.82 3.63 -4.62
CA TYR A 182 19.35 2.50 -3.81
C TYR A 182 17.88 2.72 -3.46
N LEU A 183 17.10 1.64 -3.42
CA LEU A 183 15.71 1.68 -3.00
C LEU A 183 15.54 0.80 -1.76
N ALA A 184 14.95 1.37 -0.71
CA ALA A 184 14.75 0.68 0.56
C ALA A 184 13.30 0.79 1.02
N GLU A 185 12.79 -0.28 1.65
CA GLU A 185 11.40 -0.33 2.10
C GLU A 185 11.12 0.69 3.22
N GLY A 186 12.02 0.85 4.19
CA GLY A 186 11.75 1.68 5.37
C GLY A 186 12.92 2.59 5.73
N PHE A 187 12.62 3.61 6.54
CA PHE A 187 13.59 4.63 6.94
C PHE A 187 14.89 4.05 7.52
N ALA A 188 14.82 3.21 8.55
CA ALA A 188 16.02 2.69 9.20
C ALA A 188 16.92 1.91 8.23
N THR A 189 16.34 1.09 7.35
CA THR A 189 17.11 0.36 6.33
C THR A 189 17.77 1.32 5.34
N ALA A 190 17.05 2.34 4.88
CA ALA A 190 17.61 3.34 3.97
C ALA A 190 18.74 4.14 4.62
N ALA A 191 18.54 4.56 5.87
CA ALA A 191 19.53 5.26 6.66
C ALA A 191 20.79 4.42 6.86
N THR A 192 20.65 3.12 7.19
CA THR A 192 21.79 2.20 7.26
C THR A 192 22.52 2.10 5.93
N ILE A 193 21.82 1.98 4.80
CA ILE A 193 22.47 1.95 3.47
C ILE A 193 23.24 3.25 3.23
N GLN A 194 22.61 4.40 3.48
CA GLN A 194 23.25 5.70 3.26
C GLN A 194 24.49 5.88 4.15
N GLU A 195 24.41 5.50 5.43
CA GLU A 195 25.51 5.65 6.39
C GLU A 195 26.68 4.69 6.15
N THR A 196 26.41 3.50 5.58
CA THR A 196 27.42 2.45 5.37
C THR A 196 28.02 2.45 3.97
N VAL A 197 27.19 2.58 2.95
CA VAL A 197 27.60 2.54 1.53
C VAL A 197 27.91 3.94 1.02
N GLY A 198 27.23 4.96 1.55
CA GLY A 198 27.19 6.28 0.94
C GLY A 198 26.31 6.32 -0.31
N GLY A 199 26.06 7.53 -0.82
CA GLY A 199 25.25 7.76 -2.02
C GLY A 199 23.75 7.93 -1.75
N SER A 200 22.99 7.98 -2.84
CA SER A 200 21.56 8.32 -2.81
C SER A 200 20.67 7.11 -2.56
N VAL A 201 19.70 7.27 -1.65
CA VAL A 201 18.74 6.23 -1.29
C VAL A 201 17.33 6.81 -1.31
N ALA A 202 16.37 6.11 -1.93
CA ALA A 202 14.95 6.43 -1.85
C ALA A 202 14.24 5.47 -0.89
N ILE A 203 13.47 6.03 0.03
CA ILE A 203 12.59 5.26 0.94
C ILE A 203 11.23 5.09 0.29
N ALA A 204 10.77 3.84 0.13
CA ALA A 204 9.45 3.51 -0.43
C ALA A 204 8.35 3.33 0.63
N PHE A 205 8.68 3.30 1.92
CA PHE A 205 7.78 3.15 3.07
C PHE A 205 7.07 1.80 3.27
N ASN A 206 6.90 0.98 2.22
CA ASN A 206 6.39 -0.39 2.29
C ASN A 206 6.70 -1.16 0.99
N ALA A 207 6.66 -2.49 1.05
CA ALA A 207 6.99 -3.37 -0.08
C ALA A 207 6.13 -3.11 -1.33
N ASN A 208 4.83 -2.81 -1.15
CA ASN A 208 3.91 -2.55 -2.26
C ASN A 208 4.21 -1.23 -2.99
N ASN A 209 4.98 -0.34 -2.38
CA ASN A 209 5.34 0.95 -2.95
C ASN A 209 6.74 0.96 -3.58
N LEU A 210 7.54 -0.11 -3.43
CA LEU A 210 8.85 -0.23 -4.08
C LEU A 210 8.75 -0.09 -5.60
N LYS A 211 7.89 -0.88 -6.25
CA LYS A 211 7.70 -0.82 -7.71
C LYS A 211 7.16 0.54 -8.18
N PRO A 212 6.09 1.11 -7.57
CA PRO A 212 5.64 2.47 -7.90
C PRO A 212 6.75 3.52 -7.81
N VAL A 213 7.53 3.54 -6.73
CA VAL A 213 8.63 4.52 -6.57
C VAL A 213 9.72 4.29 -7.61
N ALA A 214 10.10 3.03 -7.88
CA ALA A 214 11.12 2.71 -8.89
C ALA A 214 10.72 3.11 -10.32
N ILE A 215 9.43 3.22 -10.62
CA ILE A 215 8.93 3.67 -11.94
C ILE A 215 8.82 5.20 -11.99
N SER A 216 8.58 5.86 -10.86
CA SER A 216 8.42 7.31 -10.77
C SER A 216 9.72 8.10 -10.73
N LEU A 217 10.85 7.45 -10.39
CA LEU A 217 12.20 8.03 -10.31
C LEU A 217 13.04 7.66 -11.53
#